data_AF-A0A9E1B4F5-F1
#
_entry.id   AF-A0A9E1B4F5-F1
#
_cell.length_a   1.000
_cell.length_b   1.000
_cell.length_c   1.000
_cell.angle_alpha   90.00
_cell.angle_beta   90.00
_cell.angle_gamma   90.00
#
_symmetry.space_group_name_H-M   'P 1'
#
loop_
_entity.id
_entity.type
_entity.pdbx_description
1 polymer ?
#
loop_
_entity_poly.entity_id
_entity_poly.type
_entity_poly.pdbx_seq_one_letter_code
_entity_poly.pdbx_strand_id
1 'polypeptide(L)'
;MKQKQLLSFLVCILMLSSCAAPTDSSLDSGLTLRVYFADAEEIRLLPLEDYVFGALAAEMPANYAPEALKCQAIAARTRAVAQSHAFGGNGCVRHPDCDICTDSACCQAYQTDAQLQARWGSEYAILRARIDRAVRATDGLLLTSGGLPIEVLYHACSGGKTEDAAAVFASAKPYLVSVDSPGEEGYAGFRADTSFTCEEAADLLLRAFPGCSVTADTLPSAIRLQSTTASGRVATLLVGSQTVRGADFRKALSLRSTYFTWEADGDRIVFHTVGYGHGVGLSQAGAQAMAADGADFAEILAHYYPGTQLTRMDKTGFSGS
;
A
#
# COMPACT_ATOMS: atom_id res chain seq x y z
N MET A 1 -84.37 2.92 -13.15
CA MET A 1 -83.74 4.03 -13.89
C MET A 1 -82.32 4.20 -13.36
N LYS A 2 -81.30 3.79 -14.14
CA LYS A 2 -80.29 4.66 -14.82
C LYS A 2 -79.36 5.38 -13.81
N GLN A 3 -78.03 5.43 -13.92
CA GLN A 3 -77.00 4.97 -14.87
C GLN A 3 -75.61 5.38 -14.29
N LYS A 4 -74.54 4.68 -14.70
CA LYS A 4 -73.13 5.13 -14.91
C LYS A 4 -72.25 5.45 -13.68
N GLN A 5 -71.18 4.66 -13.42
CA GLN A 5 -69.81 4.77 -13.99
C GLN A 5 -69.14 6.13 -13.73
N LEU A 6 -68.02 6.17 -12.98
CA LEU A 6 -66.67 6.29 -13.56
C LEU A 6 -65.57 6.16 -12.50
N LEU A 7 -64.51 5.47 -12.91
CA LEU A 7 -63.18 5.35 -12.33
C LEU A 7 -62.45 6.71 -12.42
N SER A 8 -61.77 7.16 -11.36
CA SER A 8 -60.69 8.14 -11.48
C SER A 8 -59.61 7.90 -10.43
N PHE A 9 -58.44 7.55 -10.95
CA PHE A 9 -57.13 7.54 -10.31
C PHE A 9 -56.86 8.87 -9.59
N LEU A 10 -56.44 8.81 -8.32
CA LEU A 10 -55.70 9.91 -7.71
C LEU A 10 -54.42 9.34 -7.09
N VAL A 11 -53.32 9.62 -7.76
CA VAL A 11 -51.95 9.36 -7.33
C VAL A 11 -51.71 10.17 -6.05
N CYS A 12 -51.56 9.50 -4.91
CA CYS A 12 -50.98 10.10 -3.72
C CYS A 12 -49.48 10.30 -3.96
N ILE A 13 -49.08 11.53 -4.28
CA ILE A 13 -47.69 11.96 -4.22
C ILE A 13 -47.30 12.01 -2.75
N LEU A 14 -46.71 10.93 -2.25
CA LEU A 14 -45.94 10.93 -1.01
C LEU A 14 -44.68 11.78 -1.27
N MET A 15 -44.73 13.03 -0.84
CA MET A 15 -43.55 13.84 -0.58
C MET A 15 -42.77 13.15 0.56
N LEU A 16 -41.95 12.18 0.20
CA LEU A 16 -40.88 11.70 1.06
C LEU A 16 -39.90 12.87 1.22
N SER A 17 -40.14 13.68 2.25
CA SER A 17 -39.09 14.55 2.81
C SER A 17 -37.94 13.63 3.19
N SER A 18 -36.89 13.65 2.38
CA SER A 18 -35.59 13.10 2.71
C SER A 18 -35.04 13.90 3.88
N CYS A 19 -35.42 13.52 5.09
CA CYS A 19 -34.65 13.81 6.28
C CYS A 19 -33.44 12.87 6.24
N ALA A 20 -32.42 13.25 5.47
CA ALA A 20 -31.08 12.76 5.71
C ALA A 20 -30.74 13.13 7.16
N ALA A 21 -30.62 12.11 8.02
CA ALA A 21 -30.09 12.29 9.35
C ALA A 21 -28.70 12.93 9.21
N PRO A 22 -28.34 13.92 10.05
CA PRO A 22 -26.98 14.44 10.06
C PRO A 22 -26.05 13.27 10.40
N THR A 23 -25.27 12.82 9.43
CA THR A 23 -24.23 11.82 9.69
C THR A 23 -23.22 12.46 10.61
N ASP A 24 -23.10 11.87 11.79
CA ASP A 24 -22.14 12.14 12.85
C ASP A 24 -20.85 12.76 12.30
N SER A 25 -20.47 13.94 12.80
CA SER A 25 -19.25 14.61 12.35
C SER A 25 -18.05 13.72 12.68
N SER A 26 -17.41 13.13 11.67
CA SER A 26 -16.16 12.38 11.87
C SER A 26 -15.13 13.22 12.62
N LEU A 27 -14.27 12.59 13.42
CA LEU A 27 -13.21 13.30 14.12
C LEU A 27 -12.23 13.92 13.12
N ASP A 28 -12.10 13.28 11.96
CA ASP A 28 -11.34 13.77 10.80
C ASP A 28 -12.16 14.71 9.88
N SER A 29 -13.44 15.00 10.18
CA SER A 29 -14.43 15.67 9.28
C SER A 29 -14.12 17.11 8.88
N GLY A 30 -12.90 17.59 9.10
CA GLY A 30 -12.47 18.94 8.75
C GLY A 30 -11.13 18.98 8.00
N LEU A 31 -10.42 17.85 7.87
CA LEU A 31 -9.14 17.84 7.17
C LEU A 31 -9.33 17.55 5.68
N THR A 32 -8.77 18.43 4.87
CA THR A 32 -8.75 18.30 3.41
C THR A 32 -7.31 18.23 2.92
N LEU A 33 -7.00 17.24 2.11
CA LEU A 33 -5.71 17.06 1.45
C LEU A 33 -5.73 17.65 0.04
N ARG A 34 -4.62 18.26 -0.37
CA ARG A 34 -4.30 18.52 -1.78
C ARG A 34 -3.69 17.25 -2.37
N VAL A 35 -4.46 16.54 -3.19
CA VAL A 35 -4.07 15.26 -3.78
C VAL A 35 -3.78 15.45 -5.27
N TYR A 36 -2.58 15.09 -5.72
CA TYR A 36 -2.26 15.01 -7.14
C TYR A 36 -2.73 13.67 -7.72
N PHE A 37 -3.64 13.73 -8.69
CA PHE A 37 -4.16 12.60 -9.44
C PHE A 37 -3.26 12.35 -10.65
N ALA A 38 -2.41 11.32 -10.58
CA ALA A 38 -1.43 11.03 -11.63
C ALA A 38 -2.05 10.63 -12.98
N ASP A 39 -3.27 10.05 -12.97
CA ASP A 39 -4.01 9.66 -14.17
C ASP A 39 -4.68 10.83 -14.89
N ALA A 40 -5.11 11.85 -14.14
CA ALA A 40 -5.74 13.07 -14.64
C ALA A 40 -4.76 14.26 -14.74
N GLU A 41 -3.54 14.10 -14.25
CA GLU A 41 -2.50 15.13 -14.13
C GLU A 41 -2.96 16.42 -13.43
N GLU A 42 -3.83 16.32 -12.41
CA GLU A 42 -4.39 17.48 -11.73
C GLU A 42 -4.42 17.35 -10.20
N ILE A 43 -4.50 18.50 -9.53
CA ILE A 43 -4.62 18.58 -8.07
C ILE A 43 -6.09 18.74 -7.70
N ARG A 44 -6.60 17.89 -6.81
CA ARG A 44 -7.94 18.02 -6.23
C ARG A 44 -7.85 18.12 -4.72
N LEU A 45 -8.81 18.82 -4.14
CA LEU A 45 -9.04 18.84 -2.70
C LEU A 45 -9.93 17.66 -2.32
N LEU A 46 -9.49 16.83 -1.37
CA LEU A 46 -10.24 15.69 -0.87
C LEU A 46 -10.29 15.67 0.66
N PRO A 47 -11.47 15.43 1.26
CA PRO A 47 -11.53 15.06 2.67
C PRO A 47 -10.61 13.87 2.96
N LEU A 48 -9.93 13.89 4.11
CA LEU A 48 -9.00 12.83 4.51
C LEU A 48 -9.65 11.45 4.46
N GLU A 49 -10.86 11.29 4.99
CA GLU A 49 -11.57 10.01 5.01
C GLU A 49 -11.90 9.47 3.61
N ASP A 50 -12.30 10.35 2.68
CA ASP A 50 -12.55 9.97 1.29
C ASP A 50 -11.24 9.51 0.62
N TYR A 51 -10.13 10.17 0.94
CA TYR A 51 -8.83 9.78 0.48
C TYR A 51 -8.38 8.42 1.05
N VAL A 52 -8.54 8.21 2.36
CA VAL A 52 -8.21 6.95 3.04
C VAL A 52 -9.05 5.80 2.50
N PHE A 53 -10.33 6.02 2.19
CA PHE A 53 -11.18 5.02 1.55
C PHE A 53 -10.60 4.57 0.21
N GLY A 54 -10.28 5.52 -0.68
CA GLY A 54 -9.74 5.20 -2.01
C GLY A 54 -8.34 4.59 -1.95
N ALA A 55 -7.52 4.98 -0.98
CA ALA A 55 -6.21 4.38 -0.75
C ALA A 55 -6.32 2.94 -0.23
N LEU A 56 -7.15 2.70 0.79
CA LEU A 56 -7.39 1.36 1.32
C LEU A 56 -7.90 0.39 0.24
N ALA A 57 -8.88 0.82 -0.56
CA ALA A 57 -9.45 0.00 -1.63
C ALA A 57 -8.46 -0.30 -2.77
N ALA A 58 -7.49 0.58 -3.00
CA ALA A 58 -6.44 0.39 -3.98
C ALA A 58 -5.33 -0.54 -3.48
N GLU A 59 -4.97 -0.44 -2.19
CA GLU A 59 -3.80 -1.10 -1.60
C GLU A 59 -4.09 -2.52 -1.10
N MET A 60 -5.28 -2.77 -0.53
CA MET A 60 -5.58 -4.05 0.12
C MET A 60 -6.85 -4.70 -0.47
N PRO A 61 -6.85 -6.02 -0.74
CA PRO A 61 -8.06 -6.70 -1.21
C PRO A 61 -9.23 -6.54 -0.23
N ALA A 62 -10.37 -6.06 -0.72
CA ALA A 62 -11.54 -5.76 0.12
C ALA A 62 -12.15 -7.00 0.83
N ASN A 63 -11.80 -8.21 0.38
CA ASN A 63 -12.21 -9.47 1.01
C ASN A 63 -11.29 -9.92 2.16
N TYR A 64 -10.18 -9.20 2.43
CA TYR A 64 -9.34 -9.44 3.61
C TYR A 64 -10.14 -9.24 4.91
N ALA A 65 -9.62 -9.83 5.99
CA ALA A 65 -10.20 -9.80 7.32
C ALA A 65 -10.42 -8.34 7.79
N PRO A 66 -11.51 -8.07 8.54
CA PRO A 66 -11.80 -6.73 9.02
C PRO A 66 -10.63 -6.07 9.76
N GLU A 67 -9.89 -6.81 10.59
CA GLU A 67 -8.76 -6.30 11.35
C GLU A 67 -7.57 -5.93 10.44
N ALA A 68 -7.32 -6.67 9.37
CA ALA A 68 -6.31 -6.33 8.37
C ALA A 68 -6.69 -5.04 7.59
N LEU A 69 -7.97 -4.89 7.21
CA LEU A 69 -8.47 -3.68 6.57
C LEU A 69 -8.34 -2.44 7.48
N LYS A 70 -8.59 -2.59 8.78
CA LYS A 70 -8.36 -1.53 9.77
C LYS A 70 -6.88 -1.14 9.88
N CYS A 71 -5.96 -2.12 9.88
CA CYS A 71 -4.52 -1.84 9.87
C CYS A 71 -4.13 -0.97 8.67
N GLN A 72 -4.61 -1.34 7.48
CA GLN A 72 -4.32 -0.58 6.26
C GLN A 72 -4.99 0.80 6.25
N ALA A 73 -6.19 0.95 6.81
CA ALA A 73 -6.84 2.25 6.96
C ALA A 73 -5.99 3.20 7.82
N ILE A 74 -5.54 2.73 8.99
CA ILE A 74 -4.68 3.50 9.91
C ILE A 74 -3.34 3.82 9.24
N ALA A 75 -2.74 2.85 8.55
CA ALA A 75 -1.49 3.04 7.83
C ALA A 75 -1.59 4.11 6.73
N ALA A 76 -2.63 4.03 5.88
CA ALA A 76 -2.88 4.99 4.81
C ALA A 76 -3.18 6.39 5.36
N ARG A 77 -3.97 6.48 6.45
CA ARG A 77 -4.28 7.75 7.14
C ARG A 77 -3.03 8.37 7.74
N THR A 78 -2.24 7.60 8.47
CA THR A 78 -0.99 8.07 9.08
C THR A 78 -0.03 8.58 8.01
N ARG A 79 0.12 7.85 6.89
CA ARG A 79 0.96 8.29 5.78
C ARG A 79 0.49 9.63 5.19
N ALA A 80 -0.82 9.77 4.96
CA ALA A 80 -1.40 11.00 4.42
C ALA A 80 -1.17 12.20 5.36
N VAL A 81 -1.41 11.99 6.66
CA VAL A 81 -1.22 13.03 7.70
C VAL A 81 0.25 13.39 7.86
N ALA A 82 1.15 12.40 7.93
CA ALA A 82 2.59 12.62 8.04
C ALA A 82 3.17 13.39 6.84
N GLN A 83 2.60 13.22 5.65
CA GLN A 83 3.03 13.94 4.45
C GLN A 83 2.44 15.36 4.37
N SER A 84 1.26 15.59 4.99
CA SER A 84 0.52 16.83 4.81
C SER A 84 1.22 18.05 5.41
N HIS A 85 1.21 19.15 4.66
CA HIS A 85 1.73 20.45 5.08
C HIS A 85 1.02 20.97 6.33
N ALA A 86 -0.26 20.63 6.51
CA ALA A 86 -1.05 21.04 7.68
C ALA A 86 -0.48 20.49 9.00
N PHE A 87 0.28 19.38 8.95
CA PHE A 87 0.91 18.73 10.10
C PHE A 87 2.45 18.83 10.08
N GLY A 88 2.99 19.78 9.31
CA GLY A 88 4.43 19.98 9.20
C GLY A 88 5.16 18.97 8.32
N GLY A 89 4.43 18.17 7.54
CA GLY A 89 4.99 17.30 6.51
C GLY A 89 5.50 18.09 5.30
N ASN A 90 6.38 17.48 4.52
CA ASN A 90 7.02 18.12 3.36
C ASN A 90 6.19 18.04 2.06
N GLY A 91 5.02 17.40 2.08
CA GLY A 91 4.21 17.13 0.88
C GLY A 91 4.87 16.13 -0.07
N CYS A 92 4.25 15.92 -1.22
CA CYS A 92 4.74 14.96 -2.20
C CYS A 92 6.10 15.38 -2.80
N VAL A 93 7.09 14.49 -2.76
CA VAL A 93 8.45 14.77 -3.29
C VAL A 93 8.46 15.10 -4.79
N ARG A 94 7.55 14.51 -5.57
CA ARG A 94 7.44 14.76 -7.02
C ARG A 94 6.50 15.92 -7.36
N HIS A 95 5.61 16.29 -6.45
CA HIS A 95 4.58 17.30 -6.67
C HIS A 95 4.52 18.25 -5.45
N PRO A 96 5.44 19.24 -5.38
CA PRO A 96 5.65 20.05 -4.17
C PRO A 96 4.41 20.84 -3.68
N ASP A 97 3.47 21.13 -4.59
CA ASP A 97 2.24 21.86 -4.27
C ASP A 97 1.14 20.99 -3.64
N CYS A 98 1.43 19.70 -3.41
CA CYS A 98 0.47 18.69 -2.98
C CYS A 98 0.91 18.06 -1.66
N ASP A 99 -0.06 17.64 -0.85
CA ASP A 99 0.22 16.83 0.34
C ASP A 99 0.64 15.41 -0.07
N ILE A 100 -0.03 14.83 -1.08
CA ILE A 100 0.20 13.44 -1.49
C ILE A 100 -0.22 13.23 -2.96
N CYS A 101 0.24 12.15 -3.60
CA CYS A 101 -0.19 11.77 -4.96
C CYS A 101 -0.72 10.34 -5.03
N THR A 102 -1.40 10.02 -6.13
CA THR A 102 -2.00 8.69 -6.40
C THR A 102 -1.06 7.71 -7.10
N ASP A 103 0.19 8.09 -7.35
CA ASP A 103 1.23 7.18 -7.86
C ASP A 103 1.84 6.37 -6.70
N SER A 104 1.61 5.06 -6.71
CA SER A 104 2.14 4.13 -5.70
C SER A 104 3.67 4.01 -5.72
N ALA A 105 4.34 4.39 -6.82
CA ALA A 105 5.79 4.48 -6.88
C ALA A 105 6.36 5.74 -6.18
N CYS A 106 5.50 6.67 -5.76
CA CYS A 106 5.88 7.89 -5.06
C CYS A 106 5.24 7.94 -3.66
N CYS A 107 3.92 7.87 -3.61
CA CYS A 107 3.13 7.94 -2.40
C CYS A 107 2.36 6.61 -2.22
N GLN A 108 1.04 6.61 -2.37
CA GLN A 108 0.23 5.41 -2.20
C GLN A 108 -0.77 5.27 -3.34
N ALA A 109 -1.14 4.03 -3.64
CA ALA A 109 -2.15 3.75 -4.64
C ALA A 109 -3.48 4.38 -4.23
N TYR A 110 -4.29 4.77 -5.21
CA TYR A 110 -5.62 5.31 -4.99
C TYR A 110 -6.53 4.90 -6.13
N GLN A 111 -7.79 4.56 -5.81
CA GLN A 111 -8.83 4.32 -6.79
C GLN A 111 -10.06 5.17 -6.46
N THR A 112 -10.57 5.87 -7.47
CA THR A 112 -11.83 6.61 -7.40
C THR A 112 -13.03 5.67 -7.28
N ASP A 113 -14.15 6.19 -6.79
CA ASP A 113 -15.39 5.43 -6.69
C ASP A 113 -15.83 4.82 -8.03
N ALA A 114 -15.72 5.59 -9.12
CA ALA A 114 -16.04 5.11 -10.47
C ALA A 114 -15.13 3.95 -10.91
N GLN A 115 -13.82 4.02 -10.63
CA GLN A 115 -12.88 2.93 -10.90
C GLN A 115 -13.21 1.67 -10.08
N LEU A 116 -13.61 1.85 -8.81
CA LEU A 116 -14.01 0.74 -7.95
C LEU A 116 -15.33 0.11 -8.39
N GLN A 117 -16.30 0.91 -8.82
CA GLN A 117 -17.56 0.41 -9.39
C GLN A 117 -17.31 -0.40 -10.65
N ALA A 118 -16.45 0.07 -11.55
CA ALA A 118 -16.06 -0.66 -12.75
C ALA A 118 -15.30 -1.97 -12.41
N ARG A 119 -14.39 -1.93 -11.43
CA ARG A 119 -13.57 -3.09 -11.02
C ARG A 119 -14.38 -4.17 -10.31
N TRP A 120 -15.25 -3.79 -9.38
CA TRP A 120 -15.97 -4.74 -8.52
C TRP A 120 -17.32 -5.18 -9.10
N GLY A 121 -17.88 -4.45 -10.06
CA GLY A 121 -19.10 -4.84 -10.77
C GLY A 121 -20.25 -5.17 -9.80
N SER A 122 -20.77 -6.39 -9.89
CA SER A 122 -21.88 -6.85 -9.05
C SER A 122 -21.55 -6.93 -7.55
N GLU A 123 -20.28 -7.05 -7.18
CA GLU A 123 -19.83 -7.10 -5.77
C GLU A 123 -19.59 -5.71 -5.18
N TYR A 124 -19.67 -4.64 -5.99
CA TYR A 124 -19.33 -3.27 -5.58
C TYR A 124 -19.98 -2.86 -4.27
N ALA A 125 -21.29 -3.05 -4.11
CA ALA A 125 -22.01 -2.64 -2.90
C ALA A 125 -21.48 -3.34 -1.63
N ILE A 126 -21.18 -4.63 -1.72
CA ILE A 126 -20.70 -5.43 -0.58
C ILE A 126 -19.26 -5.07 -0.24
N LEU A 127 -18.38 -5.00 -1.25
CA LEU A 127 -16.97 -4.67 -1.04
C LEU A 127 -16.78 -3.23 -0.56
N ARG A 128 -17.52 -2.27 -1.13
CA ARG A 128 -17.56 -0.88 -0.64
C ARG A 128 -17.94 -0.81 0.83
N ALA A 129 -18.98 -1.52 1.26
CA ALA A 129 -19.44 -1.50 2.65
C ALA A 129 -18.39 -2.05 3.64
N ARG A 130 -17.55 -3.00 3.20
CA ARG A 130 -16.45 -3.52 4.02
C ARG A 130 -15.35 -2.48 4.22
N ILE A 131 -14.96 -1.79 3.14
CA ILE A 131 -13.97 -0.71 3.18
C ILE A 131 -14.48 0.45 4.04
N ASP A 132 -15.71 0.92 3.80
CA ASP A 132 -16.33 2.00 4.57
C ASP A 132 -16.38 1.67 6.07
N ARG A 133 -16.74 0.43 6.44
CA ARG A 133 -16.74 -0.01 7.84
C ARG A 133 -15.34 0.04 8.48
N ALA A 134 -14.30 -0.38 7.77
CA ALA A 134 -12.93 -0.36 8.30
C ALA A 134 -12.41 1.08 8.48
N VAL A 135 -12.68 1.95 7.50
CA VAL A 135 -12.34 3.38 7.54
C VAL A 135 -13.01 4.05 8.74
N ARG A 136 -14.35 3.92 8.87
CA ARG A 136 -15.12 4.49 9.99
C ARG A 136 -14.73 3.94 11.36
N ALA A 137 -14.46 2.63 11.45
CA ALA A 137 -14.07 2.01 12.72
C ALA A 137 -12.70 2.50 13.24
N THR A 138 -11.91 3.14 12.38
CA THR A 138 -10.57 3.66 12.69
C THR A 138 -10.48 5.18 12.51
N ASP A 139 -11.61 5.87 12.45
CA ASP A 139 -11.68 7.33 12.31
C ASP A 139 -10.77 8.03 13.34
N GLY A 140 -9.91 8.91 12.85
CA GLY A 140 -8.91 9.64 13.62
C GLY A 140 -7.74 8.84 14.16
N LEU A 141 -7.67 7.52 14.00
CA LEU A 141 -6.55 6.73 14.51
C LEU A 141 -5.31 6.83 13.61
N LEU A 142 -4.18 7.16 14.24
CA LEU A 142 -2.86 7.30 13.63
C LEU A 142 -1.82 6.50 14.40
N LEU A 143 -0.78 6.04 13.71
CA LEU A 143 0.43 5.53 14.33
C LEU A 143 1.38 6.69 14.65
N THR A 144 1.81 6.78 15.91
CA THR A 144 2.63 7.89 16.39
C THR A 144 3.83 7.42 17.20
N SER A 145 4.88 8.24 17.22
CA SER A 145 6.05 8.11 18.09
C SER A 145 6.40 9.49 18.63
N GLY A 146 6.50 9.63 19.95
CA GLY A 146 6.68 10.93 20.58
C GLY A 146 5.54 11.93 20.31
N GLY A 147 4.32 11.44 20.12
CA GLY A 147 3.13 12.25 19.81
C GLY A 147 3.02 12.75 18.37
N LEU A 148 3.99 12.40 17.49
CA LEU A 148 3.98 12.78 16.08
C LEU A 148 3.68 11.56 15.19
N PRO A 149 2.99 11.73 14.05
CA PRO A 149 2.78 10.67 13.07
C PRO A 149 4.12 10.08 12.63
N ILE A 150 4.19 8.76 12.59
CA ILE A 150 5.37 8.09 12.07
C ILE A 150 5.38 8.12 10.54
N GLU A 151 6.56 7.94 9.98
CA GLU A 151 6.68 7.47 8.59
C GLU A 151 6.15 6.03 8.51
N VAL A 152 5.10 5.82 7.71
CA VAL A 152 4.48 4.51 7.50
C VAL A 152 4.86 3.96 6.15
N LEU A 153 5.47 2.77 6.17
CA LEU A 153 5.74 1.95 5.00
C LEU A 153 5.00 0.62 5.13
N TYR A 154 4.49 0.10 4.03
CA TYR A 154 3.79 -1.19 3.96
C TYR A 154 3.98 -1.80 2.58
N HIS A 155 3.80 -3.12 2.49
CA HIS A 155 4.03 -3.87 1.26
C HIS A 155 3.14 -5.12 1.20
N ALA A 156 3.03 -5.74 0.02
CA ALA A 156 2.09 -6.83 -0.21
C ALA A 156 2.42 -8.09 0.60
N CYS A 157 3.67 -8.55 0.55
CA CYS A 157 4.09 -9.80 1.21
C CYS A 157 5.59 -9.74 1.53
N SER A 158 5.97 -10.08 2.76
CA SER A 158 7.34 -9.97 3.25
C SER A 158 8.21 -11.15 2.80
N GLY A 159 7.60 -12.32 2.63
CA GLY A 159 8.31 -13.58 2.40
C GLY A 159 8.79 -14.27 3.68
N GLY A 160 8.14 -13.96 4.82
CA GLY A 160 8.38 -14.58 6.13
C GLY A 160 9.03 -13.66 7.16
N LYS A 161 9.65 -12.56 6.73
CA LYS A 161 10.24 -11.55 7.62
C LYS A 161 10.27 -10.17 6.95
N THR A 162 10.00 -9.12 7.71
CA THR A 162 10.16 -7.75 7.25
C THR A 162 11.63 -7.32 7.27
N GLU A 163 11.93 -6.16 6.71
CA GLU A 163 13.26 -5.61 6.53
C GLU A 163 13.44 -4.32 7.33
N ASP A 164 14.67 -4.08 7.80
CA ASP A 164 15.04 -2.82 8.42
C ASP A 164 15.00 -1.67 7.40
N ALA A 165 14.38 -0.54 7.75
CA ALA A 165 14.37 0.65 6.88
C ALA A 165 15.80 1.12 6.51
N ALA A 166 16.76 0.96 7.43
CA ALA A 166 18.15 1.30 7.17
C ALA A 166 18.78 0.48 6.04
N ALA A 167 18.38 -0.79 5.89
CA ALA A 167 18.90 -1.68 4.86
C ALA A 167 18.36 -1.33 3.45
N VAL A 168 17.18 -0.73 3.36
CA VAL A 168 16.51 -0.41 2.08
C VAL A 168 16.67 1.06 1.70
N PHE A 169 16.49 1.96 2.67
CA PHE A 169 16.38 3.41 2.46
C PHE A 169 17.53 4.21 3.11
N ALA A 170 18.55 3.55 3.67
CA ALA A 170 19.68 4.19 4.35
C ALA A 170 19.29 5.17 5.47
N SER A 171 18.10 4.99 6.05
CA SER A 171 17.57 5.80 7.14
C SER A 171 17.01 4.86 8.21
N ALA A 172 17.62 4.87 9.38
CA ALA A 172 17.18 4.04 10.50
C ALA A 172 15.98 4.68 11.20
N LYS A 173 14.94 3.88 11.45
CA LYS A 173 13.78 4.26 12.24
C LYS A 173 13.53 3.16 13.29
N PRO A 174 13.43 3.49 14.59
CA PRO A 174 13.25 2.48 15.64
C PRO A 174 12.02 1.58 15.46
N TYR A 175 11.00 2.09 14.76
CA TYR A 175 9.73 1.42 14.50
C TYR A 175 9.63 0.80 13.09
N LEU A 176 10.67 0.90 12.24
CA LEU A 176 10.73 0.21 10.94
C LEU A 176 11.92 -0.75 10.95
N VAL A 177 11.80 -1.76 11.80
CA VAL A 177 12.80 -2.81 11.98
C VAL A 177 12.27 -4.15 11.47
N SER A 178 13.20 -5.09 11.25
CA SER A 178 12.89 -6.45 10.85
C SER A 178 12.15 -7.22 11.96
N VAL A 179 10.95 -7.70 11.66
CA VAL A 179 10.13 -8.57 12.51
C VAL A 179 9.69 -9.80 11.72
N ASP A 180 9.48 -10.92 12.41
CA ASP A 180 8.97 -12.15 11.78
C ASP A 180 7.55 -11.94 11.26
N SER A 181 7.20 -12.61 10.17
CA SER A 181 5.89 -12.44 9.52
C SER A 181 5.37 -13.78 9.01
N PRO A 182 5.00 -14.69 9.94
CA PRO A 182 4.57 -16.05 9.61
C PRO A 182 3.17 -16.08 8.98
N GLY A 183 2.84 -17.18 8.29
CA GLY A 183 1.49 -17.44 7.76
C GLY A 183 1.18 -16.77 6.42
N GLU A 184 2.20 -16.17 5.78
CA GLU A 184 2.05 -15.52 4.47
C GLU A 184 2.02 -16.49 3.29
N GLU A 185 2.33 -17.77 3.48
CA GLU A 185 2.47 -18.77 2.43
C GLU A 185 1.19 -18.98 1.61
N GLY A 186 0.03 -18.66 2.19
CA GLY A 186 -1.27 -18.67 1.51
C GLY A 186 -1.49 -17.49 0.54
N TYR A 187 -0.63 -16.47 0.56
CA TYR A 187 -0.70 -15.38 -0.40
C TYR A 187 -0.35 -15.89 -1.81
N ALA A 188 -1.26 -15.71 -2.77
CA ALA A 188 -1.07 -16.20 -4.13
C ALA A 188 0.23 -15.69 -4.81
N GLY A 189 0.76 -14.55 -4.35
CA GLY A 189 2.02 -14.00 -4.83
C GLY A 189 3.25 -14.30 -3.98
N PHE A 190 3.16 -15.24 -3.01
CA PHE A 190 4.23 -15.53 -2.05
C PHE A 190 5.52 -15.99 -2.74
N ARG A 191 5.39 -16.77 -3.81
CA ARG A 191 6.50 -17.14 -4.71
C ARG A 191 6.16 -16.74 -6.14
N ALA A 192 7.15 -16.31 -6.90
CA ALA A 192 6.99 -16.08 -8.33
C ALA A 192 8.31 -16.25 -9.07
N ASP A 193 8.20 -16.91 -10.23
CA ASP A 193 9.31 -17.06 -11.15
C ASP A 193 9.18 -16.01 -12.25
N THR A 194 10.27 -15.31 -12.53
CA THR A 194 10.37 -14.37 -13.65
C THR A 194 11.50 -14.83 -14.54
N SER A 195 11.23 -15.06 -15.81
CA SER A 195 12.23 -15.58 -16.74
C SER A 195 12.39 -14.67 -17.95
N PHE A 196 13.64 -14.50 -18.35
CA PHE A 196 14.08 -13.70 -19.48
C PHE A 196 14.95 -14.56 -20.38
N THR A 197 15.01 -14.23 -21.68
CA THR A 197 16.19 -14.64 -22.45
C THR A 197 17.43 -13.90 -21.91
N CYS A 198 18.62 -14.46 -22.09
CA CYS A 198 19.85 -13.82 -21.66
C CYS A 198 20.08 -12.50 -22.42
N GLU A 199 19.61 -12.41 -23.67
CA GLU A 199 19.63 -11.17 -24.45
C GLU A 199 18.74 -10.10 -23.81
N GLU A 200 17.48 -10.41 -23.48
CA GLU A 200 16.54 -9.49 -22.83
C GLU A 200 17.07 -8.99 -21.48
N ALA A 201 17.58 -9.90 -20.64
CA ALA A 201 18.10 -9.53 -19.33
C ALA A 201 19.39 -8.72 -19.43
N ALA A 202 20.30 -9.03 -20.36
CA ALA A 202 21.49 -8.22 -20.60
C ALA A 202 21.13 -6.80 -21.03
N ASP A 203 20.14 -6.66 -21.93
CA ASP A 203 19.63 -5.37 -22.40
C ASP A 203 19.05 -4.52 -21.27
N LEU A 204 18.20 -5.12 -20.42
CA LEU A 204 17.60 -4.42 -19.28
C LEU A 204 18.68 -3.96 -18.29
N LEU A 205 19.68 -4.80 -18.01
CA LEU A 205 20.77 -4.50 -17.10
C LEU A 205 21.73 -3.44 -17.66
N LEU A 206 22.03 -3.46 -18.97
CA LEU A 206 22.85 -2.43 -19.62
C LEU A 206 22.15 -1.07 -19.61
N ARG A 207 20.82 -1.03 -19.81
CA ARG A 207 20.04 0.21 -19.72
C ARG A 207 20.01 0.76 -18.29
N ALA A 208 19.87 -0.10 -17.29
CA ALA A 208 19.82 0.30 -15.89
C ALA A 208 21.20 0.66 -15.32
N PHE A 209 22.25 -0.04 -15.78
CA PHE A 209 23.62 0.07 -15.28
C PHE A 209 24.61 0.25 -16.44
N PRO A 210 24.68 1.45 -17.05
CA PRO A 210 25.64 1.74 -18.10
C PRO A 210 27.07 1.47 -17.60
N GLY A 211 27.76 0.52 -18.24
CA GLY A 211 29.13 0.14 -17.90
C GLY A 211 29.27 -1.16 -17.08
N CYS A 212 28.19 -1.89 -16.80
CA CYS A 212 28.30 -3.25 -16.23
C CYS A 212 28.94 -4.26 -17.20
N SER A 213 28.97 -3.95 -18.50
CA SER A 213 29.63 -4.74 -19.56
C SER A 213 29.14 -6.19 -19.68
N VAL A 214 27.87 -6.43 -19.35
CA VAL A 214 27.24 -7.75 -19.56
C VAL A 214 26.80 -7.93 -21.01
N THR A 215 26.84 -9.17 -21.49
CA THR A 215 26.32 -9.61 -22.80
C THR A 215 25.44 -10.84 -22.59
N ALA A 216 24.63 -11.21 -23.58
CA ALA A 216 23.82 -12.44 -23.51
C ALA A 216 24.66 -13.67 -23.14
N ASP A 217 25.80 -13.87 -23.80
CA ASP A 217 26.69 -15.02 -23.57
C ASP A 217 27.33 -15.03 -22.18
N THR A 218 27.59 -13.86 -21.61
CA THR A 218 28.29 -13.74 -20.31
C THR A 218 27.34 -13.71 -19.13
N LEU A 219 26.07 -13.32 -19.35
CA LEU A 219 25.08 -13.08 -18.31
C LEU A 219 24.94 -14.23 -17.30
N PRO A 220 24.89 -15.53 -17.71
CA PRO A 220 24.77 -16.65 -16.78
C PRO A 220 25.83 -16.66 -15.66
N SER A 221 27.02 -16.11 -15.94
CA SER A 221 28.14 -16.04 -15.00
C SER A 221 28.43 -14.63 -14.47
N ALA A 222 27.81 -13.61 -15.06
CA ALA A 222 28.10 -12.21 -14.78
C ALA A 222 27.39 -11.68 -13.53
N ILE A 223 26.29 -12.31 -13.10
CA ILE A 223 25.56 -11.94 -11.89
C ILE A 223 26.10 -12.78 -10.72
N ARG A 224 26.63 -12.12 -9.70
CA ARG A 224 27.17 -12.76 -8.50
C ARG A 224 26.65 -12.09 -7.24
N LEU A 225 26.17 -12.90 -6.28
CA LEU A 225 25.79 -12.41 -4.97
C LEU A 225 27.02 -11.90 -4.23
N GLN A 226 26.95 -10.67 -3.71
CA GLN A 226 27.99 -10.11 -2.87
C GLN A 226 27.58 -10.09 -1.40
N SER A 227 26.36 -9.64 -1.10
CA SER A 227 25.87 -9.57 0.28
C SER A 227 24.36 -9.67 0.37
N THR A 228 23.89 -10.13 1.53
CA THR A 228 22.48 -10.13 1.92
C THR A 228 22.28 -9.26 3.16
N THR A 229 21.07 -8.76 3.35
CA THR A 229 20.63 -8.16 4.60
C THR A 229 20.43 -9.23 5.68
N ALA A 230 20.14 -8.80 6.91
CA ALA A 230 19.82 -9.72 8.01
C ALA A 230 18.51 -10.49 7.78
N SER A 231 17.59 -9.99 6.95
CA SER A 231 16.37 -10.69 6.55
C SER A 231 16.59 -11.74 5.45
N GLY A 232 17.81 -11.81 4.88
CA GLY A 232 18.15 -12.72 3.77
C GLY A 232 17.86 -12.14 2.38
N ARG A 233 17.37 -10.89 2.29
CA ARG A 233 17.20 -10.18 1.02
C ARG A 233 18.54 -9.81 0.42
N VAL A 234 18.63 -9.80 -0.91
CA VAL A 234 19.82 -9.35 -1.65
C VAL A 234 20.07 -7.87 -1.35
N ALA A 235 21.21 -7.57 -0.74
CA ALA A 235 21.65 -6.20 -0.47
C ALA A 235 22.47 -5.66 -1.64
N THR A 236 23.47 -6.42 -2.11
CA THR A 236 24.29 -6.07 -3.27
C THR A 236 24.61 -7.26 -4.16
N LEU A 237 24.72 -6.97 -5.46
CA LEU A 237 25.15 -7.90 -6.51
C LEU A 237 26.34 -7.30 -7.25
N LEU A 238 27.25 -8.15 -7.70
CA LEU A 238 28.12 -7.82 -8.82
C LEU A 238 27.40 -8.20 -10.11
N VAL A 239 27.22 -7.23 -11.00
CA VAL A 239 26.67 -7.42 -12.35
C VAL A 239 27.78 -7.05 -13.34
N GLY A 240 28.39 -8.07 -13.93
CA GLY A 240 29.60 -7.94 -14.75
C GLY A 240 30.73 -7.31 -13.94
N SER A 241 31.06 -6.05 -14.23
CA SER A 241 32.12 -5.28 -13.55
C SER A 241 31.60 -4.35 -12.44
N GLN A 242 30.29 -4.17 -12.31
CA GLN A 242 29.70 -3.16 -11.43
C GLN A 242 29.02 -3.77 -10.21
N THR A 243 29.25 -3.18 -9.04
CA THR A 243 28.48 -3.46 -7.84
C THR A 243 27.19 -2.64 -7.86
N VAL A 244 26.04 -3.30 -7.76
CA VAL A 244 24.71 -2.67 -7.79
C VAL A 244 23.93 -3.06 -6.53
N ARG A 245 23.01 -2.19 -6.09
CA ARG A 245 22.12 -2.52 -4.98
C ARG A 245 21.03 -3.47 -5.44
N GLY A 246 20.62 -4.41 -4.59
CA GLY A 246 19.54 -5.35 -4.88
C GLY A 246 18.23 -4.64 -5.23
N ALA A 247 17.92 -3.51 -4.60
CA ALA A 247 16.72 -2.73 -4.90
C ALA A 247 16.71 -2.15 -6.33
N ASP A 248 17.87 -1.71 -6.82
CA ASP A 248 18.00 -1.16 -8.17
C ASP A 248 17.96 -2.29 -9.21
N PHE A 249 18.58 -3.43 -8.90
CA PHE A 249 18.51 -4.64 -9.71
C PHE A 249 17.08 -5.18 -9.85
N ARG A 250 16.36 -5.27 -8.72
CA ARG A 250 14.94 -5.62 -8.68
C ARG A 250 14.14 -4.71 -9.60
N LYS A 251 14.37 -3.39 -9.55
CA LYS A 251 13.69 -2.42 -10.42
C LYS A 251 14.02 -2.63 -11.89
N ALA A 252 15.29 -2.85 -12.22
CA ALA A 252 15.75 -3.05 -13.60
C ALA A 252 15.06 -4.25 -14.28
N LEU A 253 14.86 -5.34 -13.54
CA LEU A 253 14.21 -6.56 -14.04
C LEU A 253 12.74 -6.70 -13.62
N SER A 254 12.15 -5.66 -13.02
CA SER A 254 10.76 -5.67 -12.52
C SER A 254 10.42 -6.88 -11.62
N LEU A 255 11.38 -7.31 -10.80
CA LEU A 255 11.19 -8.42 -9.87
C LEU A 255 10.28 -8.03 -8.70
N ARG A 256 9.53 -9.00 -8.17
CA ARG A 256 8.57 -8.74 -7.08
C ARG A 256 9.23 -8.28 -5.78
N SER A 257 10.39 -8.81 -5.44
CA SER A 257 11.13 -8.48 -4.22
C SER A 257 12.64 -8.52 -4.44
N THR A 258 13.40 -8.14 -3.41
CA THR A 258 14.85 -8.40 -3.34
C THR A 258 15.17 -9.74 -2.68
N TYR A 259 14.16 -10.54 -2.31
CA TYR A 259 14.36 -11.87 -1.78
C TYR A 259 14.26 -12.88 -2.93
N PHE A 260 15.38 -13.16 -3.58
CA PHE A 260 15.38 -14.04 -4.74
C PHE A 260 16.68 -14.84 -4.89
N THR A 261 16.54 -15.95 -5.60
CA THR A 261 17.65 -16.70 -6.20
C THR A 261 17.51 -16.69 -7.72
N TRP A 262 18.52 -17.14 -8.44
CA TRP A 262 18.44 -17.29 -9.89
C TRP A 262 19.22 -18.50 -10.37
N GLU A 263 18.82 -18.99 -11.53
CA GLU A 263 19.50 -20.05 -12.27
C GLU A 263 19.52 -19.72 -13.77
N ALA A 264 20.54 -20.21 -14.45
CA ALA A 264 20.61 -20.16 -15.90
C ALA A 264 20.17 -21.50 -16.47
N ASP A 265 19.30 -21.46 -17.48
CA ASP A 265 18.80 -22.61 -18.22
C ASP A 265 18.94 -22.33 -19.72
N GLY A 266 20.00 -22.86 -20.32
CA GLY A 266 20.32 -22.62 -21.74
C GLY A 266 20.52 -21.14 -22.06
N ASP A 267 19.67 -20.60 -22.92
CA ASP A 267 19.65 -19.19 -23.33
C ASP A 267 18.78 -18.32 -22.41
N ARG A 268 18.29 -18.85 -21.29
CA ARG A 268 17.42 -18.14 -20.34
C ARG A 268 18.04 -18.01 -18.96
N ILE A 269 17.56 -17.02 -18.25
CA ILE A 269 17.78 -16.85 -16.82
C ILE A 269 16.43 -16.79 -16.11
N VAL A 270 16.29 -17.53 -15.02
CA VAL A 270 15.08 -17.60 -14.21
C VAL A 270 15.39 -17.03 -12.82
N PHE A 271 14.58 -16.08 -12.37
CA PHE A 271 14.64 -15.52 -11.02
C PHE A 271 13.48 -16.05 -10.19
N HIS A 272 13.79 -16.71 -9.08
CA HIS A 272 12.81 -17.22 -8.12
C HIS A 272 12.66 -16.23 -6.98
N THR A 273 11.60 -15.44 -7.00
CA THR A 273 11.31 -14.43 -5.97
C THR A 273 10.41 -14.98 -4.87
N VAL A 274 10.66 -14.54 -3.63
CA VAL A 274 9.81 -14.76 -2.46
C VAL A 274 9.32 -13.42 -1.93
N GLY A 275 8.03 -13.32 -1.61
CA GLY A 275 7.39 -12.08 -1.21
C GLY A 275 7.20 -11.08 -2.37
N TYR A 276 6.54 -9.98 -2.05
CA TYR A 276 6.24 -8.90 -2.98
C TYR A 276 6.29 -7.54 -2.27
N GLY A 277 7.26 -6.72 -2.69
CA GLY A 277 7.43 -5.35 -2.24
C GLY A 277 8.77 -5.12 -1.55
N HIS A 278 8.94 -3.92 -1.01
CA HIS A 278 10.21 -3.49 -0.41
C HIS A 278 10.51 -4.20 0.93
N GLY A 279 9.50 -4.78 1.60
CA GLY A 279 9.69 -5.59 2.80
C GLY A 279 9.67 -4.84 4.13
N VAL A 280 9.51 -3.52 4.14
CA VAL A 280 9.64 -2.69 5.35
C VAL A 280 8.26 -2.37 5.92
N GLY A 281 8.13 -2.37 7.26
CA GLY A 281 6.86 -2.09 7.95
C GLY A 281 5.80 -3.18 7.75
N LEU A 282 4.53 -2.80 7.65
CA LEU A 282 3.39 -3.73 7.59
C LEU A 282 3.42 -4.61 6.33
N SER A 283 3.41 -5.93 6.53
CA SER A 283 3.07 -6.90 5.48
C SER A 283 1.55 -7.03 5.38
N GLN A 284 0.96 -6.76 4.22
CA GLN A 284 -0.49 -6.88 4.02
C GLN A 284 -0.95 -8.34 4.12
N ALA A 285 -0.21 -9.26 3.52
CA ALA A 285 -0.44 -10.70 3.64
C ALA A 285 -0.24 -11.18 5.09
N GLY A 286 0.76 -10.64 5.79
CA GLY A 286 1.02 -11.01 7.19
C GLY A 286 -0.04 -10.45 8.14
N ALA A 287 -0.54 -9.24 7.92
CA ALA A 287 -1.69 -8.68 8.63
C ALA A 287 -2.96 -9.53 8.42
N GLN A 288 -3.17 -10.01 7.18
CA GLN A 288 -4.25 -10.93 6.87
C GLN A 288 -4.10 -12.27 7.62
N ALA A 289 -2.89 -12.83 7.69
CA ALA A 289 -2.62 -14.07 8.41
C ALA A 289 -2.87 -13.90 9.92
N MET A 290 -2.28 -12.87 10.53
CA MET A 290 -2.49 -12.58 11.96
C MET A 290 -3.96 -12.33 12.30
N ALA A 291 -4.69 -11.58 11.46
CA ALA A 291 -6.11 -11.36 11.65
C ALA A 291 -6.94 -12.65 11.51
N ALA A 292 -6.55 -13.56 10.60
CA ALA A 292 -7.19 -14.87 10.46
C ALA A 292 -6.94 -15.76 11.69
N ASP A 293 -5.80 -15.58 12.36
CA ASP A 293 -5.44 -16.25 13.60
C ASP A 293 -6.02 -15.57 14.86
N GLY A 294 -6.80 -14.50 14.68
CA GLY A 294 -7.59 -13.87 15.73
C GLY A 294 -6.96 -12.62 16.36
N ALA A 295 -5.80 -12.16 15.86
CA ALA A 295 -5.21 -10.91 16.32
C ALA A 295 -6.06 -9.69 15.91
N ASP A 296 -6.20 -8.73 16.82
CA ASP A 296 -6.86 -7.47 16.50
C ASP A 296 -5.92 -6.48 15.78
N PHE A 297 -6.48 -5.40 15.23
CA PHE A 297 -5.68 -4.41 14.50
C PHE A 297 -4.60 -3.73 15.35
N ALA A 298 -4.78 -3.62 16.67
CA ALA A 298 -3.81 -2.98 17.55
C ALA A 298 -2.61 -3.91 17.77
N GLU A 299 -2.85 -5.20 17.99
CA GLU A 299 -1.82 -6.23 18.09
C GLU A 299 -1.01 -6.35 16.80
N ILE A 300 -1.69 -6.37 15.65
CA ILE A 300 -1.05 -6.43 14.33
C ILE A 300 -0.16 -5.20 14.11
N LEU A 301 -0.67 -3.99 14.34
CA LEU A 301 0.12 -2.78 14.13
C LEU A 301 1.29 -2.65 15.12
N ALA A 302 1.11 -3.06 16.37
CA ALA A 302 2.20 -3.09 17.37
C ALA A 302 3.32 -4.06 16.99
N HIS A 303 2.98 -5.17 16.32
CA HIS A 303 3.95 -6.12 15.79
C HIS A 303 4.78 -5.53 14.65
N TYR A 304 4.15 -4.91 13.64
CA TYR A 304 4.86 -4.37 12.47
C TYR A 304 5.52 -3.01 12.70
N TYR A 305 5.06 -2.26 13.70
CA TYR A 305 5.58 -0.93 14.05
C TYR A 305 5.93 -0.87 15.55
N PRO A 306 6.95 -1.62 16.01
CA PRO A 306 7.25 -1.75 17.42
C PRO A 306 7.60 -0.41 18.07
N GLY A 307 7.10 -0.20 19.30
CA GLY A 307 7.32 1.01 20.07
C GLY A 307 6.48 2.23 19.65
N THR A 308 5.54 2.04 18.72
CA THR A 308 4.59 3.09 18.31
C THR A 308 3.30 3.03 19.14
N GLN A 309 2.52 4.10 19.07
CA GLN A 309 1.24 4.22 19.77
C GLN A 309 0.13 4.54 18.78
N LEU A 310 -1.05 3.96 19.02
CA LEU A 310 -2.27 4.39 18.37
C LEU A 310 -2.79 5.63 19.08
N THR A 311 -2.67 6.76 18.42
CA THR A 311 -3.17 8.05 18.92
C THR A 311 -4.36 8.47 18.06
N ARG A 312 -5.37 9.02 18.71
CA ARG A 312 -6.53 9.59 18.03
C ARG A 312 -6.31 11.08 17.82
N MET A 313 -6.40 11.53 16.57
CA MET A 313 -6.39 12.94 16.22
C MET A 313 -7.70 13.59 16.68
N ASP A 314 -7.63 14.79 17.24
CA ASP A 314 -8.81 15.63 17.45
C ASP A 314 -8.89 16.75 16.40
N LYS A 315 -10.05 17.40 16.32
CA LYS A 315 -10.37 18.44 15.33
C LYS A 315 -9.43 19.67 15.39
N THR A 316 -8.56 19.78 16.39
CA THR A 316 -7.61 20.88 16.61
C THR A 316 -6.15 20.48 16.48
N GLY A 317 -5.83 19.19 16.26
CA GLY A 317 -4.47 18.64 16.22
C GLY A 317 -4.25 17.54 17.26
N PHE A 318 -3.00 17.13 17.50
CA PHE A 318 -2.68 16.08 18.48
C PHE A 318 -3.05 16.55 19.91
N SER A 319 -4.10 15.99 20.52
CA SER A 319 -4.27 16.07 21.97
C SER A 319 -3.29 15.12 22.64
N GLY A 320 -2.23 15.68 23.21
CA GLY A 320 -1.40 14.98 24.20
C GLY A 320 -2.02 15.14 25.59
N SER A 321 -2.17 14.01 26.29
CA SER A 321 -2.18 13.97 27.76
C SER A 321 -1.21 12.91 28.22
#